data_AF-A0A925IQB0-F1
#
_entry.id   AF-A0A925IQB0-F1
#
_cell.length_a   1.000
_cell.length_b   1.000
_cell.length_c   1.000
_cell.angle_alpha   90.00
_cell.angle_beta   90.00
_cell.angle_gamma   90.00
#
_symmetry.space_group_name_H-M   'P 1'
#
loop_
_entity.id
_entity.type
_entity.pdbx_description
1 polymer ?
#
loop_
_entity_poly.entity_id
_entity_poly.type
_entity_poly.pdbx_seq_one_letter_code
_entity_poly.pdbx_strand_id
1 'polypeptide(L)'
;MIALNNLVVYAVHFLQERQVTATVEEVVSICFRLFPQSFALKNYPRWPDSALVIRRLNDGREKGNLKGNSMDGFLVKYKGKQLAKKVAKALGLVKPTKAKIKRTKVISQKKISIAPVVKKLTKRKLTKPLTQPIKAKKPPSSEKRKNIVQRPEKTIIAEKIIAPQLSKEEKAKAGKFVHSMERSDAYIHYKKNGKNSKLGEFDFRSMLLCTMESSRETLIKNINLFKGYAGIHNRQDLITFLSHCEDRFSYLLAAPQKQLKKPLRNQGTKERKFHG
;
A
#
# COMPACT_ATOMS: atom_id res chain seq x y z
N MET A 1 7.34 -8.45 -36.83
CA MET A 1 6.78 -9.02 -35.58
C MET A 1 6.33 -7.87 -34.66
N ILE A 2 5.17 -7.96 -34.00
CA ILE A 2 4.69 -6.90 -33.09
C ILE A 2 5.30 -7.13 -31.69
N ALA A 3 5.87 -6.10 -31.07
CA ALA A 3 6.45 -6.22 -29.72
C ALA A 3 5.36 -6.44 -28.64
N LEU A 4 5.63 -7.31 -27.67
CA LEU A 4 4.70 -7.67 -26.58
C LEU A 4 4.16 -6.46 -25.82
N ASN A 5 5.01 -5.47 -25.52
CA ASN A 5 4.62 -4.22 -24.86
C ASN A 5 3.48 -3.50 -25.62
N ASN A 6 3.51 -3.58 -26.95
CA ASN A 6 2.55 -2.91 -27.81
C ASN A 6 1.19 -3.64 -27.80
N LEU A 7 1.21 -4.97 -27.68
CA LEU A 7 0.01 -5.79 -27.51
C LEU A 7 -0.66 -5.51 -26.15
N VAL A 8 0.11 -5.39 -25.07
CA VAL A 8 -0.44 -5.02 -23.74
C VAL A 8 -1.07 -3.62 -23.77
N VAL A 9 -0.42 -2.62 -24.39
CA VAL A 9 -1.01 -1.27 -24.54
C VAL A 9 -2.30 -1.31 -25.37
N TYR A 10 -2.39 -2.17 -26.38
CA TYR A 10 -3.62 -2.41 -27.13
C TYR A 10 -4.71 -3.10 -26.29
N ALA A 11 -4.38 -4.10 -25.48
CA ALA A 11 -5.33 -4.76 -24.58
C ALA A 11 -5.94 -3.78 -23.56
N VAL A 12 -5.13 -2.92 -22.92
CA VAL A 12 -5.63 -1.85 -22.03
C VAL A 12 -6.53 -0.88 -22.79
N HIS A 13 -6.20 -0.51 -24.03
CA HIS A 13 -7.05 0.34 -24.87
C HIS A 13 -8.40 -0.31 -25.19
N PHE A 14 -8.39 -1.62 -25.47
CA PHE A 14 -9.59 -2.39 -25.77
C PHE A 14 -10.55 -2.51 -24.57
N LEU A 15 -10.01 -2.66 -23.36
CA LEU A 15 -10.79 -2.59 -22.11
C LEU A 15 -11.42 -1.20 -21.91
N GLN A 16 -10.65 -0.12 -22.13
CA GLN A 16 -11.16 1.25 -22.06
C GLN A 16 -12.29 1.53 -23.07
N GLU A 17 -12.19 1.04 -24.31
CA GLU A 17 -13.26 1.18 -25.31
C GLU A 17 -14.58 0.49 -24.89
N ARG A 18 -14.49 -0.52 -24.03
CA ARG A 18 -15.63 -1.25 -23.45
C ARG A 18 -16.10 -0.70 -22.11
N GLN A 19 -15.49 0.37 -21.62
CA GLN A 19 -15.74 0.98 -20.29
C GLN A 19 -15.47 0.02 -19.11
N VAL A 20 -14.63 -1.01 -19.33
CA VAL A 20 -14.20 -1.94 -18.27
C VAL A 20 -12.98 -1.35 -17.55
N THR A 21 -12.95 -1.44 -16.22
CA THR A 21 -11.78 -1.09 -15.41
C THR A 21 -10.64 -2.04 -15.73
N ALA A 22 -9.55 -1.53 -16.30
CA ALA A 22 -8.40 -2.35 -16.64
C ALA A 22 -7.56 -2.66 -15.38
N THR A 23 -8.02 -3.58 -14.53
CA THR A 23 -7.25 -4.16 -13.43
C THR A 23 -6.14 -5.08 -13.98
N VAL A 24 -5.28 -5.60 -13.12
CA VAL A 24 -4.25 -6.55 -13.56
C VAL A 24 -4.90 -7.83 -14.10
N GLU A 25 -5.93 -8.39 -13.44
CA GLU A 25 -6.58 -9.61 -13.92
C GLU A 25 -7.26 -9.41 -15.27
N GLU A 26 -7.97 -8.30 -15.48
CA GLU A 26 -8.63 -8.01 -16.75
C GLU A 26 -7.63 -7.77 -17.89
N VAL A 27 -6.48 -7.14 -17.61
CA VAL A 27 -5.44 -7.01 -18.63
C VAL A 27 -4.82 -8.37 -18.96
N VAL A 28 -4.59 -9.25 -17.98
CA VAL A 28 -4.11 -10.62 -18.20
C VAL A 28 -5.13 -11.43 -19.01
N SER A 29 -6.41 -11.39 -18.63
CA SER A 29 -7.49 -12.14 -19.29
C SER A 29 -7.62 -11.74 -20.76
N ILE A 30 -7.58 -10.43 -21.07
CA ILE A 30 -7.68 -9.90 -22.43
C ILE A 30 -6.38 -10.11 -23.23
N CYS A 31 -5.19 -9.99 -22.63
CA CYS A 31 -3.94 -10.31 -23.33
C CYS A 31 -3.90 -11.77 -23.79
N PHE A 32 -4.30 -12.70 -22.90
CA PHE A 32 -4.37 -14.12 -23.21
C PHE A 32 -5.49 -14.46 -24.21
N ARG A 33 -6.69 -13.86 -24.06
CA ARG A 33 -7.81 -14.09 -24.99
C ARG A 33 -7.56 -13.56 -26.40
N LEU A 34 -6.83 -12.45 -26.54
CA LEU A 34 -6.51 -11.86 -27.85
C LEU A 34 -5.25 -12.46 -28.48
N PHE A 35 -4.24 -12.79 -27.69
CA PHE A 35 -2.92 -13.22 -28.17
C PHE A 35 -2.37 -14.42 -27.36
N PRO A 36 -3.07 -15.57 -27.33
CA PRO A 36 -2.69 -16.69 -26.48
C PRO A 36 -1.27 -17.18 -26.75
N GLN A 37 -0.86 -17.28 -28.02
CA GLN A 37 0.49 -17.67 -28.42
C GLN A 37 1.62 -16.72 -27.93
N SER A 38 1.28 -15.52 -27.47
CA SER A 38 2.25 -14.51 -26.98
C SER A 38 2.23 -14.32 -25.46
N PHE A 39 1.16 -14.75 -24.77
CA PHE A 39 0.97 -14.58 -23.33
C PHE A 39 0.55 -15.87 -22.62
N ALA A 40 0.76 -17.03 -23.24
CA ALA A 40 0.68 -18.32 -22.57
C ALA A 40 2.03 -18.73 -21.99
N LEU A 41 2.00 -19.57 -20.96
CA LEU A 41 3.19 -20.25 -20.45
C LEU A 41 3.74 -21.23 -21.49
N LYS A 42 5.07 -21.25 -21.69
CA LYS A 42 5.76 -22.03 -22.74
C LYS A 42 5.38 -23.52 -22.75
N ASN A 43 5.22 -24.13 -21.57
CA ASN A 43 4.88 -25.55 -21.41
C ASN A 43 3.39 -25.77 -21.11
N TYR A 44 2.59 -24.70 -20.95
CA TYR A 44 1.18 -24.76 -20.59
C TYR A 44 0.35 -23.78 -21.43
N PRO A 45 0.14 -24.04 -22.74
CA PRO A 45 -0.48 -23.09 -23.68
C PRO A 45 -1.90 -22.64 -23.32
N ARG A 46 -2.60 -23.40 -22.48
CA ARG A 46 -3.96 -23.11 -21.98
C ARG A 46 -3.97 -22.13 -20.79
N TRP A 47 -2.81 -21.77 -20.25
CA TRP A 47 -2.67 -20.96 -19.03
C TRP A 47 -1.93 -19.64 -19.29
N PRO A 48 -2.44 -18.51 -18.79
CA PRO A 48 -1.83 -17.20 -19.02
C PRO A 48 -0.55 -17.00 -18.19
N ASP A 49 0.47 -16.42 -18.82
CA ASP A 49 1.67 -15.91 -18.14
C ASP A 49 1.40 -14.49 -17.59
N SER A 50 0.84 -14.45 -16.39
CA SER A 50 0.53 -13.20 -15.68
C SER A 50 1.80 -12.39 -15.35
N ALA A 51 2.92 -13.05 -15.05
CA ALA A 51 4.19 -12.39 -14.73
C ALA A 51 4.75 -11.63 -15.95
N LEU A 52 4.69 -12.24 -17.14
CA LEU A 52 5.03 -11.60 -18.40
C LEU A 52 4.15 -10.37 -18.67
N VAL A 53 2.82 -10.50 -18.52
CA VAL A 53 1.90 -9.36 -18.71
C VAL A 53 2.23 -8.22 -17.74
N ILE A 54 2.41 -8.49 -16.44
CA ILE A 54 2.73 -7.49 -15.42
C ILE A 54 4.05 -6.77 -15.74
N ARG A 55 5.09 -7.51 -16.15
CA ARG A 55 6.37 -6.93 -16.58
C ARG A 55 6.18 -5.97 -17.75
N ARG A 56 5.48 -6.41 -18.80
CA ARG A 56 5.20 -5.63 -20.02
C ARG A 56 4.29 -4.43 -19.78
N LEU A 57 3.40 -4.52 -18.79
CA LEU A 57 2.54 -3.45 -18.31
C LEU A 57 3.34 -2.35 -17.61
N ASN A 58 4.32 -2.72 -16.77
CA ASN A 58 5.25 -1.79 -16.16
C ASN A 58 6.17 -1.12 -17.20
N ASP A 59 6.75 -1.87 -18.14
CA ASP A 59 7.49 -1.27 -19.28
C ASP A 59 6.63 -0.21 -20.00
N GLY A 60 5.32 -0.45 -20.15
CA GLY A 60 4.36 0.46 -20.80
C GLY A 60 4.07 1.73 -19.99
N ARG A 61 4.17 1.67 -18.65
CA ARG A 61 4.05 2.82 -17.74
C ARG A 61 5.31 3.68 -17.80
N GLU A 62 6.48 3.06 -17.72
CA GLU A 62 7.80 3.71 -17.81
C GLU A 62 7.99 4.43 -19.14
N LYS A 63 7.65 3.77 -20.26
CA LYS A 63 7.67 4.37 -21.61
C LYS A 63 6.60 5.46 -21.83
N GLY A 64 5.80 5.78 -20.81
CA GLY A 64 4.81 6.85 -20.87
C GLY A 64 3.60 6.56 -21.77
N ASN A 65 3.35 5.29 -22.12
CA ASN A 65 2.16 4.89 -22.87
C ASN A 65 0.95 4.69 -21.96
N LEU A 66 1.19 4.32 -20.69
CA LEU A 66 0.16 4.04 -19.69
C LEU A 66 0.29 4.97 -18.45
N LYS A 67 -0.78 5.06 -17.68
CA LYS A 67 -0.88 5.62 -16.31
C LYS A 67 -1.65 4.62 -15.45
N GLY A 68 -1.54 4.71 -14.12
CA GLY A 68 -2.33 3.90 -13.18
C GLY A 68 -1.47 3.02 -12.29
N ASN A 69 -2.13 2.20 -11.49
CA ASN A 69 -1.57 1.23 -10.55
C ASN A 69 -2.48 -0.02 -10.52
N SER A 70 -2.13 -1.04 -9.74
CA SER A 70 -2.91 -2.29 -9.70
C SER A 70 -4.28 -2.16 -9.03
N MET A 71 -4.50 -1.15 -8.18
CA MET A 71 -5.73 -0.95 -7.40
C MET A 71 -6.78 -0.14 -8.18
N ASP A 72 -6.37 1.02 -8.71
CA ASP A 72 -7.22 1.94 -9.48
C ASP A 72 -7.34 1.52 -10.97
N GLY A 73 -6.57 0.51 -11.38
CA GLY A 73 -6.44 0.08 -12.76
C GLY A 73 -5.56 0.98 -13.64
N PHE A 74 -5.47 0.60 -14.92
CA PHE A 74 -4.58 1.22 -15.90
C PHE A 74 -5.34 2.03 -16.96
N LEU A 75 -4.77 3.17 -17.34
CA LEU A 75 -5.33 4.10 -18.32
C LEU A 75 -4.33 4.38 -19.44
N VAL A 76 -4.80 4.37 -20.70
CA VAL A 76 -3.95 4.64 -21.86
C VAL A 76 -3.79 6.14 -22.09
N LYS A 77 -2.53 6.62 -22.07
CA LYS A 77 -2.15 8.00 -22.40
C LYS A 77 -2.25 8.25 -23.91
N TYR A 78 -2.23 9.52 -24.33
CA TYR A 78 -2.32 9.88 -25.77
C TYR A 78 -1.33 9.14 -26.67
N LYS A 79 -0.04 9.03 -26.26
CA LYS A 79 0.98 8.23 -26.96
C LYS A 79 0.57 6.75 -27.10
N GLY A 80 0.08 6.16 -26.02
CA GLY A 80 -0.44 4.78 -26.02
C GLY A 80 -1.65 4.58 -26.93
N LYS A 81 -2.55 5.57 -27.06
CA LYS A 81 -3.71 5.49 -27.98
C LYS A 81 -3.27 5.48 -29.45
N GLN A 82 -2.27 6.28 -29.81
CA GLN A 82 -1.71 6.27 -31.17
C GLN A 82 -0.98 4.94 -31.46
N LEU A 83 -0.28 4.40 -30.46
CA LEU A 83 0.37 3.10 -30.56
C LEU A 83 -0.66 1.96 -30.70
N ALA A 84 -1.73 1.96 -29.91
CA ALA A 84 -2.83 0.99 -30.00
C ALA A 84 -3.50 1.02 -31.39
N LYS A 85 -3.69 2.20 -32.00
CA LYS A 85 -4.17 2.31 -33.39
C LYS A 85 -3.23 1.70 -34.42
N LYS A 86 -1.91 1.90 -34.27
CA LYS A 86 -0.90 1.26 -35.13
C LYS A 86 -0.93 -0.27 -35.00
N VAL A 87 -1.07 -0.78 -33.77
CA VAL A 87 -1.22 -2.22 -33.49
C VAL A 87 -2.52 -2.76 -34.09
N ALA A 88 -3.65 -2.08 -33.92
CA ALA A 88 -4.93 -2.47 -34.52
C ALA A 88 -4.83 -2.60 -36.05
N LYS A 89 -4.18 -1.63 -36.73
CA LYS A 89 -3.93 -1.69 -38.17
C LYS A 89 -3.03 -2.87 -38.56
N ALA A 90 -1.96 -3.11 -37.79
CA ALA A 90 -1.03 -4.22 -38.02
C ALA A 90 -1.65 -5.61 -37.77
N LEU A 91 -2.69 -5.70 -36.93
CA LEU A 91 -3.47 -6.91 -36.67
C LEU A 91 -4.64 -7.11 -37.66
N GLY A 92 -4.82 -6.22 -38.65
CA GLY A 92 -5.99 -6.23 -39.54
C GLY A 92 -7.32 -5.86 -38.86
N LEU A 93 -7.30 -5.50 -37.57
CA LEU A 93 -8.48 -5.15 -36.76
C LEU A 93 -8.93 -3.71 -37.02
N VAL A 94 -9.23 -3.40 -38.28
CA VAL A 94 -9.79 -2.12 -38.71
C VAL A 94 -11.27 -2.09 -38.35
N LYS A 95 -11.61 -1.52 -37.19
CA LYS A 95 -13.00 -1.10 -36.93
C LYS A 95 -13.34 0.02 -37.92
N PRO A 96 -14.49 -0.04 -38.63
CA PRO A 96 -14.92 1.07 -39.47
C PRO A 96 -15.07 2.32 -38.60
N THR A 97 -14.55 3.45 -39.08
CA THR A 97 -14.61 4.72 -38.36
C THR A 97 -16.06 5.09 -38.12
N LYS A 98 -16.48 5.15 -36.84
CA LYS A 98 -17.78 5.73 -36.48
C LYS A 98 -17.88 7.11 -37.13
N ALA A 99 -18.84 7.27 -38.03
CA ALA A 99 -19.04 8.51 -38.77
C ALA A 99 -19.17 9.69 -37.79
N LYS A 100 -18.61 10.84 -38.15
CA LYS A 100 -18.78 12.07 -37.38
C LYS A 100 -20.25 12.47 -37.39
N ILE A 101 -21.01 12.08 -36.38
CA ILE A 101 -22.28 12.73 -36.06
C ILE A 101 -21.95 14.19 -35.76
N LYS A 102 -22.30 15.07 -36.70
CA LYS A 102 -22.17 16.53 -36.52
C LYS A 102 -22.99 16.88 -35.27
N ARG A 103 -22.39 17.60 -34.31
CA ARG A 103 -23.13 18.20 -33.20
C ARG A 103 -23.99 19.34 -33.73
N THR A 104 -25.20 19.02 -34.18
CA THR A 104 -26.25 20.00 -34.40
C THR A 104 -26.58 20.65 -33.05
N LYS A 105 -26.69 21.98 -32.99
CA LYS A 105 -27.09 22.69 -31.77
C LYS A 105 -28.47 22.21 -31.34
N VAL A 106 -28.60 21.64 -30.14
CA VAL A 106 -29.91 21.37 -29.54
C VAL A 106 -30.41 22.65 -28.90
N ILE A 107 -31.58 23.10 -29.37
CA ILE A 107 -32.29 24.27 -28.88
C ILE A 107 -33.07 23.90 -27.61
N SER A 108 -33.06 24.83 -26.64
CA SER A 108 -34.01 25.05 -25.55
C SER A 108 -34.77 23.84 -24.96
N GLN A 109 -34.44 23.48 -23.71
CA GLN A 109 -35.24 22.54 -22.92
C GLN A 109 -36.58 23.17 -22.52
N LYS A 110 -37.69 22.56 -22.97
CA LYS A 110 -39.05 22.93 -22.56
C LYS A 110 -39.40 22.28 -21.21
N LYS A 111 -40.10 23.01 -20.36
CA LYS A 111 -40.58 22.62 -19.03
C LYS A 111 -41.34 21.28 -19.05
N ILE A 112 -41.11 20.43 -18.04
CA ILE A 112 -42.16 19.62 -17.41
C ILE A 112 -42.03 19.77 -15.89
N SER A 113 -43.16 20.07 -15.26
CA SER A 113 -43.29 20.34 -13.82
C SER A 113 -43.96 19.17 -13.11
N ILE A 114 -43.41 18.72 -11.98
CA ILE A 114 -44.15 17.93 -10.98
C ILE A 114 -43.78 18.50 -9.61
N ALA A 115 -44.80 18.91 -8.85
CA ALA A 115 -44.67 19.35 -7.46
C ALA A 115 -44.87 18.16 -6.51
N PRO A 116 -44.48 18.30 -5.23
CA PRO A 116 -45.52 18.16 -4.22
C PRO A 116 -45.58 19.30 -3.20
N VAL A 117 -46.78 19.47 -2.65
CA VAL A 117 -47.25 20.55 -1.76
C VAL A 117 -47.00 20.20 -0.28
N VAL A 118 -47.16 21.21 0.61
CA VAL A 118 -47.26 21.17 2.10
C VAL A 118 -45.91 21.36 2.84
N LYS A 119 -45.72 22.21 3.87
CA LYS A 119 -46.61 23.18 4.58
C LYS A 119 -46.01 24.61 4.70
N LYS A 120 -45.68 25.10 5.91
CA LYS A 120 -45.19 26.48 6.25
C LYS A 120 -44.42 26.49 7.60
N LEU A 121 -43.90 27.68 7.97
CA LEU A 121 -43.22 28.11 9.24
C LEU A 121 -41.74 27.70 9.36
N THR A 122 -40.79 28.55 9.79
CA THR A 122 -40.82 29.92 10.37
C THR A 122 -39.63 30.78 9.89
N LYS A 123 -39.80 32.11 9.83
CA LYS A 123 -38.66 33.05 9.74
C LYS A 123 -38.11 33.35 11.15
N ARG A 124 -36.80 33.22 11.37
CA ARG A 124 -36.08 34.00 12.39
C ARG A 124 -34.65 34.31 11.91
N LYS A 125 -34.30 35.60 11.85
CA LYS A 125 -32.93 36.07 11.64
C LYS A 125 -32.09 35.61 12.83
N LEU A 126 -30.91 35.02 12.58
CA LEU A 126 -29.91 34.84 13.62
C LEU A 126 -29.00 36.08 13.66
N THR A 127 -28.78 36.61 14.85
CA THR A 127 -27.96 37.78 15.14
C THR A 127 -26.47 37.41 15.23
N LYS A 128 -25.60 38.44 15.11
CA LYS A 128 -24.15 38.34 15.35
C LYS A 128 -23.85 37.91 16.79
N PRO A 129 -22.66 37.35 17.02
CA PRO A 129 -21.84 37.77 18.16
C PRO A 129 -20.62 38.64 17.74
N LEU A 130 -20.23 39.58 18.59
CA LEU A 130 -18.87 40.15 18.66
C LEU A 130 -17.93 39.07 19.26
N THR A 131 -16.59 39.05 19.10
CA THR A 131 -15.55 39.78 19.88
C THR A 131 -14.24 39.00 19.63
N GLN A 132 -13.01 39.52 19.43
CA GLN A 132 -12.41 40.84 19.14
C GLN A 132 -11.07 40.59 18.38
N PRO A 133 -10.46 41.59 17.69
CA PRO A 133 -9.20 41.41 16.95
C PRO A 133 -7.96 41.86 17.74
N ILE A 134 -6.78 41.26 17.53
CA ILE A 134 -5.47 41.92 17.81
C ILE A 134 -4.26 41.34 17.02
N LYS A 135 -3.57 42.27 16.35
CA LYS A 135 -2.15 42.31 15.93
C LYS A 135 -1.54 41.20 15.05
N ALA A 136 -1.50 41.49 13.76
CA ALA A 136 -0.37 41.12 12.89
C ALA A 136 0.89 41.95 13.22
N LYS A 137 2.09 41.38 13.01
CA LYS A 137 3.34 42.12 12.82
C LYS A 137 4.04 41.62 11.56
N LYS A 138 4.51 42.56 10.72
CA LYS A 138 5.32 42.30 9.51
C LYS A 138 6.77 41.96 9.90
N PRO A 139 7.52 41.23 9.06
CA PRO A 139 8.97 41.09 9.22
C PRO A 139 9.71 42.33 8.66
N PRO A 140 10.81 42.77 9.30
CA PRO A 140 11.83 43.58 8.66
C PRO A 140 13.07 42.76 8.27
N SER A 141 13.89 43.37 7.43
CA SER A 141 14.99 42.77 6.66
C SER A 141 16.31 42.61 7.41
N SER A 142 17.13 41.71 6.87
CA SER A 142 18.59 41.61 6.93
C SER A 142 19.39 42.76 7.58
N GLU A 143 20.32 42.41 8.47
CA GLU A 143 21.56 43.18 8.61
C GLU A 143 22.76 42.28 8.92
N LYS A 144 23.91 42.61 8.32
CA LYS A 144 25.16 41.84 8.42
C LYS A 144 25.93 42.29 9.67
N ARG A 145 26.42 41.36 10.47
CA ARG A 145 27.60 41.60 11.33
C ARG A 145 28.64 40.50 11.18
N LYS A 146 29.83 40.89 10.73
CA LYS A 146 31.06 40.11 10.93
C LYS A 146 31.49 40.29 12.38
N ASN A 147 32.00 39.24 13.02
CA ASN A 147 33.19 39.42 13.83
C ASN A 147 34.01 38.13 13.93
N ILE A 148 35.33 38.31 14.01
CA ILE A 148 36.37 37.28 14.13
C ILE A 148 36.64 37.13 15.65
N VAL A 149 37.01 35.96 16.20
CA VAL A 149 38.39 35.68 16.67
C VAL A 149 38.43 34.36 17.48
N GLN A 150 39.32 33.46 17.03
CA GLN A 150 40.15 32.46 17.73
C GLN A 150 39.60 31.27 18.58
N ARG A 151 40.12 30.10 18.17
CA ARG A 151 40.54 28.88 18.90
C ARG A 151 40.94 29.12 20.39
N PRO A 152 40.81 28.10 21.25
CA PRO A 152 41.99 27.22 21.41
C PRO A 152 41.69 25.72 21.31
N GLU A 153 42.70 24.96 20.90
CA GLU A 153 42.73 23.50 21.06
C GLU A 153 43.16 23.11 22.47
N LYS A 154 42.56 22.03 23.00
CA LYS A 154 43.33 20.83 23.35
C LYS A 154 42.43 19.62 23.62
N THR A 155 42.54 18.67 22.70
CA THR A 155 42.49 17.21 22.86
C THR A 155 42.13 16.65 24.24
N ILE A 156 40.99 15.95 24.32
CA ILE A 156 40.84 14.75 25.16
C ILE A 156 40.31 13.63 24.26
N ILE A 157 40.92 12.45 24.37
CA ILE A 157 40.64 11.27 23.55
C ILE A 157 39.44 10.53 24.17
N ALA A 158 38.35 10.40 23.43
CA ALA A 158 37.26 9.48 23.75
C ALA A 158 36.64 8.95 22.45
N GLU A 159 37.05 7.73 22.11
CA GLU A 159 36.32 6.72 21.34
C GLU A 159 35.27 7.23 20.33
N LYS A 160 35.74 7.42 19.09
CA LYS A 160 34.89 7.61 17.91
C LYS A 160 34.05 6.36 17.69
N ILE A 161 32.88 6.29 18.33
CA ILE A 161 31.85 5.29 18.02
C ILE A 161 31.62 5.35 16.52
N ILE A 162 31.99 4.27 15.84
CA ILE A 162 31.79 4.12 14.40
C ILE A 162 30.28 3.97 14.22
N ALA A 163 29.58 5.10 14.05
CA ALA A 163 28.24 5.09 13.50
C ALA A 163 28.34 4.32 12.18
N PRO A 164 27.70 3.15 12.04
CA PRO A 164 27.82 2.36 10.84
C PRO A 164 27.42 3.25 9.66
N GLN A 165 28.21 3.23 8.59
CA GLN A 165 27.95 3.99 7.36
C GLN A 165 26.76 3.35 6.62
N LEU A 166 25.60 3.47 7.26
CA LEU A 166 24.39 2.73 6.97
C LEU A 166 23.92 3.16 5.60
N SER A 167 23.86 2.18 4.71
CA SER A 167 23.88 2.45 3.27
C SER A 167 22.67 3.28 2.86
N LYS A 168 22.81 4.07 1.79
CA LYS A 168 21.68 4.85 1.26
C LYS A 168 20.47 3.96 0.94
N GLU A 169 20.73 2.69 0.59
CA GLU A 169 19.71 1.67 0.35
C GLU A 169 19.05 1.18 1.65
N GLU A 170 19.82 0.94 2.71
CA GLU A 170 19.29 0.52 4.01
C GLU A 170 18.42 1.62 4.65
N LYS A 171 18.84 2.89 4.57
CA LYS A 171 18.02 4.03 5.02
C LYS A 171 16.70 4.13 4.24
N ALA A 172 16.72 3.84 2.94
CA ALA A 172 15.52 3.80 2.10
C ALA A 172 14.60 2.60 2.40
N LYS A 173 15.17 1.42 2.68
CA LYS A 173 14.42 0.23 3.15
C LYS A 173 13.77 0.50 4.51
N ALA A 174 14.53 1.02 5.47
CA ALA A 174 14.04 1.44 6.78
C ALA A 174 12.90 2.47 6.68
N GLY A 175 13.04 3.47 5.79
CA GLY A 175 12.00 4.49 5.59
C GLY A 175 10.70 3.93 5.02
N LYS A 176 10.78 3.04 4.02
CA LYS A 176 9.60 2.31 3.50
C LYS A 176 8.93 1.48 4.59
N PHE A 177 9.73 0.81 5.42
CA PHE A 177 9.24 -0.04 6.49
C PHE A 177 8.54 0.76 7.60
N VAL A 178 9.16 1.82 8.12
CA VAL A 178 8.56 2.75 9.10
C VAL A 178 7.20 3.24 8.59
N HIS A 179 7.14 3.66 7.33
CA HIS A 179 5.93 4.16 6.69
C HIS A 179 4.84 3.09 6.46
N SER A 180 5.25 1.81 6.40
CA SER A 180 4.35 0.65 6.34
C SER A 180 3.79 0.33 7.73
N MET A 181 4.64 0.32 8.76
CA MET A 181 4.21 0.07 10.14
C MET A 181 3.24 1.15 10.64
N GLU A 182 3.49 2.42 10.35
CA GLU A 182 2.59 3.53 10.71
C GLU A 182 1.16 3.38 10.18
N ARG A 183 0.99 2.65 9.07
CA ARG A 183 -0.31 2.33 8.47
C ARG A 183 -0.86 0.97 8.85
N SER A 184 -0.10 0.14 9.56
CA SER A 184 -0.59 -1.17 10.01
C SER A 184 -1.72 -0.97 11.02
N ASP A 185 -2.79 -1.76 10.90
CA ASP A 185 -3.90 -1.73 11.84
C ASP A 185 -3.40 -2.01 13.26
N ALA A 186 -2.43 -2.91 13.40
CA ALA A 186 -1.68 -3.19 14.61
C ALA A 186 -1.20 -1.92 15.35
N TYR A 187 -0.43 -1.06 14.67
CA TYR A 187 0.08 0.18 15.25
C TYR A 187 -1.01 1.25 15.41
N ILE A 188 -1.98 1.33 14.48
CA ILE A 188 -3.11 2.28 14.58
C ILE A 188 -3.95 1.97 15.83
N HIS A 189 -4.21 0.69 16.13
CA HIS A 189 -4.91 0.27 17.33
C HIS A 189 -4.08 0.47 18.60
N TYR A 190 -2.77 0.22 18.56
CA TYR A 190 -1.87 0.53 19.67
C TYR A 190 -1.81 2.04 19.96
N LYS A 191 -1.75 2.89 18.94
CA LYS A 191 -1.73 4.35 19.11
C LYS A 191 -3.02 4.92 19.70
N LYS A 192 -4.16 4.25 19.50
CA LYS A 192 -5.46 4.64 20.08
C LYS A 192 -5.69 4.11 21.49
N ASN A 193 -5.30 2.85 21.75
CA ASN A 193 -5.67 2.12 22.97
C ASN A 193 -4.49 1.78 23.89
N GLY A 194 -3.27 2.12 23.49
CA GLY A 194 -2.02 1.76 24.18
C GLY A 194 -1.87 0.26 24.35
N LYS A 195 -1.37 -0.12 25.54
CA LYS A 195 -1.17 -1.51 25.97
C LYS A 195 -2.46 -2.35 26.00
N ASN A 196 -3.64 -1.70 26.03
CA ASN A 196 -4.95 -2.36 26.03
C ASN A 196 -5.49 -2.64 24.61
N SER A 197 -4.66 -2.46 23.58
CA SER A 197 -5.02 -2.78 22.20
C SER A 197 -5.41 -4.25 22.00
N LYS A 198 -6.39 -4.51 21.13
CA LYS A 198 -6.77 -5.86 20.68
C LYS A 198 -5.95 -6.25 19.44
N LEU A 199 -4.64 -6.44 19.63
CA LEU A 199 -3.73 -6.89 18.60
C LEU A 199 -3.77 -8.42 18.44
N GLY A 200 -4.12 -8.92 17.25
CA GLY A 200 -4.13 -10.35 16.92
C GLY A 200 -2.77 -10.86 16.40
N GLU A 201 -2.55 -12.17 16.44
CA GLU A 201 -1.36 -12.80 15.84
C GLU A 201 -1.27 -12.52 14.33
N PHE A 202 -2.40 -12.52 13.63
CA PHE A 202 -2.47 -12.20 12.21
C PHE A 202 -1.95 -10.77 11.93
N ASP A 203 -2.44 -9.78 12.67
CA ASP A 203 -2.02 -8.38 12.52
C ASP A 203 -0.53 -8.21 12.80
N PHE A 204 -0.02 -8.91 13.82
CA PHE A 204 1.39 -8.93 14.19
C PHE A 204 2.27 -9.56 13.11
N ARG A 205 1.92 -10.73 12.58
CA ARG A 205 2.67 -11.38 11.49
C ARG A 205 2.59 -10.58 10.19
N SER A 206 1.43 -10.03 9.86
CA SER A 206 1.21 -9.16 8.71
C SER A 206 2.08 -7.90 8.78
N MET A 207 2.10 -7.23 9.94
CA MET A 207 3.00 -6.10 10.23
C MET A 207 4.49 -6.51 10.12
N LEU A 208 4.84 -7.72 10.55
CA LEU A 208 6.20 -8.26 10.43
C LEU A 208 6.55 -8.78 9.01
N LEU A 209 5.67 -8.59 8.01
CA LEU A 209 5.81 -9.06 6.64
C LEU A 209 6.03 -10.59 6.54
N CYS A 210 5.33 -11.33 7.40
CA CYS A 210 5.41 -12.78 7.57
C CYS A 210 4.05 -13.46 7.34
N THR A 211 4.08 -14.76 7.01
CA THR A 211 2.89 -15.61 6.93
C THR A 211 2.64 -16.33 8.28
N MET A 212 1.49 -16.99 8.42
CA MET A 212 1.18 -17.85 9.57
C MET A 212 2.18 -19.01 9.72
N GLU A 213 2.75 -19.48 8.61
CA GLU A 213 3.76 -20.55 8.58
C GLU A 213 5.19 -20.06 8.87
N SER A 214 5.43 -18.75 8.99
CA SER A 214 6.76 -18.22 9.31
C SER A 214 7.24 -18.77 10.67
N SER A 215 8.47 -19.29 10.70
CA SER A 215 9.09 -19.82 11.92
C SER A 215 9.35 -18.73 12.97
N ARG A 216 9.42 -19.14 14.24
CA ARG A 216 9.79 -18.27 15.38
C ARG A 216 11.08 -17.49 15.13
N GLU A 217 12.06 -18.10 14.45
CA GLU A 217 13.36 -17.48 14.20
C GLU A 217 13.24 -16.36 13.17
N THR A 218 12.40 -16.52 12.15
CA THR A 218 12.06 -15.47 11.19
C THR A 218 11.36 -14.32 11.88
N LEU A 219 10.43 -14.58 12.80
CA LEU A 219 9.76 -13.54 13.58
C LEU A 219 10.77 -12.74 14.43
N ILE A 220 11.62 -13.40 15.21
CA ILE A 220 12.67 -12.74 16.03
C ILE A 220 13.64 -11.93 15.16
N LYS A 221 14.12 -12.50 14.04
CA LYS A 221 15.01 -11.81 13.08
C LYS A 221 14.35 -10.54 12.54
N ASN A 222 13.08 -10.62 12.13
CA ASN A 222 12.33 -9.48 11.62
C ASN A 222 12.10 -8.40 12.69
N ILE A 223 11.71 -8.76 13.92
CA ILE A 223 11.52 -7.78 15.00
C ILE A 223 12.81 -7.02 15.30
N ASN A 224 13.94 -7.72 15.42
CA ASN A 224 15.24 -7.10 15.67
C ASN A 224 15.67 -6.17 14.52
N LEU A 225 15.51 -6.62 13.27
CA LEU A 225 15.74 -5.78 12.07
C LEU A 225 14.89 -4.50 12.10
N PHE A 226 13.64 -4.62 12.50
CA PHE A 226 12.66 -3.54 12.51
C PHE A 226 12.83 -2.57 13.68
N LYS A 227 13.30 -3.02 14.84
CA LYS A 227 13.83 -2.16 15.90
C LYS A 227 15.02 -1.34 15.40
N GLY A 228 15.95 -1.96 14.65
CA GLY A 228 17.04 -1.26 13.98
C GLY A 228 16.54 -0.19 13.00
N TYR A 229 15.58 -0.52 12.15
CA TYR A 229 14.96 0.43 11.20
C TYR A 229 14.25 1.60 11.90
N ALA A 230 13.56 1.36 13.00
CA ALA A 230 12.97 2.42 13.83
C ALA A 230 14.04 3.31 14.47
N GLY A 231 15.15 2.72 14.95
CA GLY A 231 16.30 3.46 15.48
C GLY A 231 16.96 4.39 14.45
N ILE A 232 17.12 3.93 13.21
CA ILE A 232 17.67 4.74 12.09
C ILE A 232 16.85 6.00 11.80
N HIS A 233 15.52 5.94 12.02
CA HIS A 233 14.59 7.07 11.86
C HIS A 233 14.26 7.79 13.18
N ASN A 234 14.97 7.44 14.28
CA ASN A 234 14.75 7.93 15.64
C ASN A 234 13.28 7.81 16.14
N ARG A 235 12.61 6.72 15.78
CA ARG A 235 11.20 6.46 16.10
C ARG A 235 11.03 5.61 17.36
N GLN A 236 11.25 6.27 18.50
CA GLN A 236 11.12 5.67 19.83
C GLN A 236 9.71 5.13 20.12
N ASP A 237 8.69 5.74 19.52
CA ASP A 237 7.29 5.27 19.57
C ASP A 237 7.12 3.89 18.92
N LEU A 238 7.78 3.64 17.79
CA LEU A 238 7.78 2.35 17.11
C LEU A 238 8.62 1.30 17.85
N ILE A 239 9.76 1.70 18.43
CA ILE A 239 10.57 0.80 19.28
C ILE A 239 9.77 0.34 20.50
N THR A 240 9.10 1.27 21.19
CA THR A 240 8.24 0.97 22.34
C THR A 240 7.08 0.02 21.97
N PHE A 241 6.46 0.25 20.81
CA PHE A 241 5.41 -0.60 20.29
C PHE A 241 5.91 -2.01 19.92
N LEU A 242 7.08 -2.13 19.28
CA LEU A 242 7.68 -3.43 18.96
C LEU A 242 8.01 -4.24 20.22
N SER A 243 8.54 -3.60 21.27
CA SER A 243 8.75 -4.26 22.57
C SER A 243 7.42 -4.72 23.20
N HIS A 244 6.36 -3.90 23.14
CA HIS A 244 5.03 -4.34 23.60
C HIS A 244 4.50 -5.55 22.79
N CYS A 245 4.83 -5.64 21.50
CA CYS A 245 4.48 -6.80 20.69
C CYS A 245 5.27 -8.05 21.11
N GLU A 246 6.56 -7.92 21.44
CA GLU A 246 7.35 -9.04 21.97
C GLU A 246 6.78 -9.58 23.30
N ASP A 247 6.41 -8.70 24.23
CA ASP A 247 5.79 -9.09 25.50
C ASP A 247 4.50 -9.89 25.26
N ARG A 248 3.63 -9.36 24.40
CA ARG A 248 2.32 -9.92 24.07
C ARG A 248 2.42 -11.26 23.33
N PHE A 249 3.33 -11.37 22.38
CA PHE A 249 3.56 -12.56 21.55
C PHE A 249 4.74 -13.39 22.03
N SER A 250 5.13 -13.24 23.29
CA SER A 250 6.18 -14.03 23.94
C SER A 250 5.95 -15.54 23.78
N TYR A 251 4.70 -16.02 23.72
CA TYR A 251 4.38 -17.42 23.44
C TYR A 251 4.77 -17.90 22.02
N LEU A 252 4.87 -17.01 21.03
CA LEU A 252 5.34 -17.31 19.66
C LEU A 252 6.86 -17.19 19.52
N LEU A 253 7.48 -16.38 20.38
CA LEU A 253 8.91 -16.04 20.31
C LEU A 253 9.76 -16.85 21.30
N ALA A 254 9.15 -17.37 22.37
CA ALA A 254 9.82 -18.20 23.37
C ALA A 254 10.34 -19.52 22.78
N ALA A 255 11.36 -20.08 23.43
CA ALA A 255 11.75 -21.45 23.17
C ALA A 255 10.61 -22.41 23.59
N PRO A 256 10.41 -23.53 22.88
CA PRO A 256 9.50 -24.56 23.35
C PRO A 256 10.00 -25.00 24.73
N GLN A 257 9.16 -24.81 25.75
CA GLN A 257 9.36 -25.42 27.05
C GLN A 257 9.50 -26.93 26.80
N LYS A 258 10.65 -27.51 27.15
CA LYS A 258 10.78 -28.98 27.22
C LYS A 258 9.60 -29.45 28.07
N GLN A 259 8.72 -30.27 27.51
CA GLN A 259 7.57 -30.76 28.25
C GLN A 259 8.08 -31.50 29.49
N LEU A 260 7.96 -30.89 30.67
CA LEU A 260 8.08 -31.63 31.91
C LEU A 260 6.96 -32.66 31.88
N LYS A 261 7.35 -33.93 31.72
CA LYS A 261 6.44 -35.06 31.78
C LYS A 261 5.67 -34.98 33.10
N LYS A 262 4.39 -34.60 33.06
CA LYS A 262 3.51 -34.78 34.22
C LYS A 262 3.45 -36.28 34.50
N PRO A 263 3.75 -36.75 35.72
CA PRO A 263 3.59 -38.16 36.04
C PRO A 263 2.11 -38.53 35.90
N LEU A 264 1.82 -39.72 35.35
CA LEU A 264 0.46 -40.24 35.30
C LEU A 264 -0.05 -40.38 36.74
N ARG A 265 -1.16 -39.69 37.05
CA ARG A 265 -1.85 -39.87 38.32
C ARG A 265 -2.66 -41.17 38.21
N ASN A 266 -2.22 -42.21 38.92
CA ASN A 266 -2.95 -43.47 39.07
C ASN A 266 -4.42 -43.18 39.41
N GLN A 267 -5.34 -43.70 38.59
CA GLN A 267 -6.73 -43.87 39.02
C GLN A 267 -6.82 -45.21 39.74
N GLY A 268 -7.24 -45.16 41.00
CA GLY A 268 -7.32 -46.34 41.86
C GLY A 268 -8.42 -47.30 41.38
N THR A 269 -8.09 -48.58 41.45
CA THR A 269 -9.07 -49.68 41.47
C THR A 269 -10.18 -49.39 42.47
N LYS A 270 -11.43 -49.51 42.01
CA LYS A 270 -12.57 -49.80 42.89
C LYS A 270 -13.22 -51.10 42.42
N GLU A 271 -12.92 -52.18 43.13
CA GLU A 271 -13.70 -53.41 43.04
C GLU A 271 -15.17 -53.11 43.34
N ARG A 272 -16.08 -53.64 42.52
CA ARG A 272 -17.47 -53.81 42.91
C ARG A 272 -17.65 -55.26 43.36
N LYS A 273 -17.77 -55.46 44.67
CA LYS A 273 -18.26 -56.72 45.22
C LYS A 273 -19.72 -56.90 44.80
N PHE A 274 -20.03 -58.00 44.12
CA PHE A 274 -21.39 -58.52 44.00
C PHE A 274 -21.70 -59.36 45.23
N HIS A 275 -22.85 -59.12 45.87
CA HIS A 275 -23.50 -59.97 46.88
C HIS A 275 -25.01 -59.81 46.69
N GLY A 276 -25.76 -60.93 46.70
CA GLY A 276 -27.21 -60.96 46.53
C GLY A 276 -27.63 -61.13 45.08
#